data_AF-A0A270BQV7-F1
#
_entry.id   AF-A0A270BQV7-F1
#
_cell.length_a   1.000
_cell.length_b   1.000
_cell.length_c   1.000
_cell.angle_alpha   90.00
_cell.angle_beta   90.00
_cell.angle_gamma   90.00
#
_symmetry.space_group_name_H-M   'P 1'
#
loop_
_entity.id
_entity.type
_entity.pdbx_description
1 polymer ?
#
loop_
_entity_poly.entity_id
_entity_poly.type
_entity_poly.pdbx_seq_one_letter_code
_entity_poly.pdbx_strand_id
1 'polypeptide(L)'
;MTRQFPSMKSTFLWKGDDFILTAQVLASADASMHGLERLAMEQHRAGAWQLAGEYWLIAAGWRRKVMDDTNERHEEALQFVLRHVEYNRALVEWKKKKLGRNAMPYPELFGLSDTEC
;
A
#
# COMPACT_ATOMS: atom_id res chain seq x y z
N MET A 1 -8.11 23.51 -0.20
CA MET A 1 -7.33 22.52 0.58
C MET A 1 -8.29 21.51 1.18
N THR A 2 -8.39 20.32 0.60
CA THR A 2 -9.25 19.24 1.09
C THR A 2 -8.50 18.50 2.20
N ARG A 3 -8.94 18.65 3.46
CA ARG A 3 -8.48 17.83 4.59
C ARG A 3 -8.86 16.38 4.30
N GLN A 4 -7.88 15.56 3.98
CA GLN A 4 -8.08 14.17 3.55
C GLN A 4 -8.60 13.26 4.69
N PHE A 5 -8.55 13.70 5.95
CA PHE A 5 -9.01 12.92 7.11
C PHE A 5 -9.67 13.83 8.18
N PRO A 6 -11.01 13.80 8.32
CA PRO A 6 -11.75 14.69 9.23
C PRO A 6 -11.46 14.50 10.72
N SER A 7 -10.91 13.35 11.11
CA SER A 7 -10.69 12.94 12.51
C SER A 7 -9.24 13.09 12.99
N MET A 8 -8.33 13.58 12.15
CA MET A 8 -6.92 13.73 12.52
C MET A 8 -6.70 15.01 13.33
N LYS A 9 -5.94 14.92 14.43
CA LYS A 9 -5.58 16.07 15.27
C LYS A 9 -4.78 17.09 14.46
N SER A 10 -5.14 18.36 14.60
CA SER A 10 -4.51 19.49 13.89
C SER A 10 -3.01 19.65 14.19
N THR A 11 -2.52 19.02 15.25
CA THR A 11 -1.12 19.09 15.72
C THR A 11 -0.23 17.98 15.15
N PHE A 12 -0.73 17.17 14.22
CA PHE A 12 0.09 16.12 13.63
C PHE A 12 1.16 16.75 12.73
N LEU A 13 2.42 16.60 13.13
CA LEU A 13 3.58 17.10 12.40
C LEU A 13 3.80 16.21 11.17
N TRP A 14 3.29 16.64 10.03
CA TRP A 14 3.64 16.06 8.74
C TRP A 14 5.14 16.23 8.52
N LYS A 15 5.89 15.12 8.53
CA LYS A 15 7.29 15.12 8.10
C LYS A 15 7.32 15.14 6.58
N GLY A 16 7.52 16.33 6.01
CA GLY A 16 7.78 16.55 4.59
C GLY A 16 6.54 16.51 3.70
N ASP A 17 6.64 17.18 2.55
CA ASP A 17 5.68 17.11 1.44
C ASP A 17 5.63 15.72 0.76
N ASP A 18 6.32 14.73 1.32
CA ASP A 18 6.47 13.38 0.77
C ASP A 18 5.25 12.48 1.01
N PHE A 19 4.20 12.98 1.68
CA PHE A 19 2.95 12.26 1.91
C PHE A 19 1.74 12.99 1.32
N ILE A 20 1.88 13.50 0.10
CA ILE A 20 0.72 13.97 -0.66
C ILE A 20 0.28 12.83 -1.57
N LEU A 21 -0.60 11.97 -1.04
CA LEU A 21 -1.55 11.29 -1.90
C LEU A 21 -2.27 12.39 -2.68
N THR A 22 -1.98 12.46 -3.98
CA THR A 22 -2.53 13.54 -4.79
C THR A 22 -4.05 13.49 -4.70
N ALA A 23 -4.70 14.65 -4.61
CA ALA A 23 -6.15 14.72 -4.54
C ALA A 23 -6.82 13.93 -5.69
N GLN A 24 -6.11 13.77 -6.82
CA GLN A 24 -6.51 12.97 -7.97
C GLN A 24 -6.64 11.47 -7.69
N VAL A 25 -5.81 10.90 -6.81
CA VAL A 25 -5.88 9.49 -6.37
C VAL A 25 -7.08 9.26 -5.45
N LEU A 26 -7.39 10.22 -4.58
CA LEU A 26 -8.53 10.13 -3.65
C LEU A 26 -9.86 10.55 -4.31
N ALA A 27 -9.81 11.36 -5.37
CA ALA A 27 -10.98 11.91 -6.06
C ALA A 27 -11.44 11.09 -7.28
N SER A 28 -10.78 9.98 -7.62
CA SER A 28 -11.35 9.06 -8.60
C SER A 28 -12.56 8.37 -7.96
N ALA A 29 -13.75 8.84 -8.35
CA ALA A 29 -15.04 8.36 -7.85
C ALA A 29 -15.28 6.85 -8.15
N ASP A 30 -14.40 6.22 -8.93
CA ASP A 30 -14.37 4.79 -9.24
C ASP A 30 -13.39 3.96 -8.39
N ALA A 31 -12.71 4.57 -7.40
CA ALA A 31 -11.80 3.86 -6.50
C ALA A 31 -12.54 3.01 -5.45
N SER A 32 -13.29 2.01 -5.91
CA SER A 32 -13.54 0.81 -5.12
C SER A 32 -12.20 0.25 -4.62
N MET A 33 -12.16 -0.47 -3.50
CA MET A 33 -10.91 -1.02 -2.97
C MET A 33 -10.09 -1.75 -4.03
N HIS A 34 -10.75 -2.49 -4.92
CA HIS A 34 -10.12 -3.19 -6.03
C HIS A 34 -9.43 -2.25 -7.03
N GLY A 35 -9.90 -1.02 -7.18
CA GLY A 35 -9.21 0.03 -7.94
C GLY A 35 -7.88 0.44 -7.32
N LEU A 36 -7.81 0.52 -5.98
CA LEU A 36 -6.55 0.81 -5.27
C LEU A 36 -5.56 -0.34 -5.37
N GLU A 37 -6.02 -1.59 -5.23
CA GLU A 37 -5.19 -2.79 -5.38
C GLU A 37 -4.63 -2.90 -6.79
N ARG A 38 -5.46 -2.63 -7.82
CA ARG A 38 -5.01 -2.59 -9.22
C ARG A 38 -3.95 -1.51 -9.45
N LEU A 39 -4.18 -0.29 -8.95
CA LEU A 39 -3.19 0.79 -9.06
C LEU A 39 -1.88 0.42 -8.34
N ALA A 40 -1.97 -0.22 -7.17
CA ALA A 40 -0.81 -0.68 -6.43
C ALA A 40 0.02 -1.68 -7.25
N MET A 41 -0.64 -2.63 -7.91
CA MET A 41 0.00 -3.59 -8.82
C MET A 41 0.63 -2.93 -10.05
N GLU A 42 -0.04 -1.96 -10.66
CA GLU A 42 0.50 -1.20 -11.79
C GLU A 42 1.78 -0.45 -11.41
N GLN A 43 1.78 0.21 -10.24
CA GLN A 43 2.97 0.92 -9.74
C GLN A 43 4.08 -0.04 -9.32
N HIS A 44 3.73 -1.21 -8.77
CA HIS A 44 4.70 -2.24 -8.41
C HIS A 44 5.48 -2.70 -9.64
N ARG A 45 4.77 -3.04 -10.72
CA ARG A 45 5.36 -3.46 -12.01
C ARG A 45 6.18 -2.37 -12.67
N ALA A 46 5.80 -1.11 -12.49
CA ALA A 46 6.57 0.04 -12.95
C ALA A 46 7.86 0.30 -12.13
N GLY A 47 8.11 -0.46 -11.05
CA GLY A 47 9.25 -0.24 -10.15
C GLY A 47 9.11 0.97 -9.23
N ALA A 48 7.90 1.54 -9.14
CA ALA A 48 7.52 2.63 -8.25
C ALA A 48 7.05 2.09 -6.89
N TRP A 49 7.88 1.25 -6.26
CA TRP A 49 7.52 0.46 -5.08
C TRP A 49 7.07 1.28 -3.87
N GLN A 50 7.58 2.50 -3.70
CA GLN A 50 7.10 3.39 -2.63
C GLN A 50 5.62 3.72 -2.83
N LEU A 51 5.25 4.21 -4.02
CA LEU A 51 3.87 4.56 -4.36
C LEU A 51 2.96 3.32 -4.37
N ALA A 52 3.46 2.18 -4.83
CA ALA A 52 2.75 0.90 -4.75
C ALA A 52 2.41 0.53 -3.30
N GLY A 53 3.38 0.62 -2.39
CA GLY A 53 3.18 0.36 -0.97
C GLY A 53 2.19 1.33 -0.30
N GLU A 54 2.16 2.58 -0.74
CA GLU A 54 1.18 3.57 -0.27
C GLU A 54 -0.25 3.20 -0.70
N TYR A 55 -0.46 2.81 -1.96
CA TYR A 55 -1.77 2.35 -2.43
C TYR A 55 -2.25 1.10 -1.69
N TRP A 56 -1.36 0.13 -1.47
CA TRP A 56 -1.68 -1.04 -0.64
C TRP A 56 -2.05 -0.66 0.79
N LEU A 57 -1.35 0.30 1.41
CA LEU A 57 -1.67 0.72 2.77
C LEU A 57 -3.06 1.37 2.88
N ILE A 58 -3.46 2.13 1.87
CA ILE A 58 -4.81 2.72 1.81
C ILE A 58 -5.86 1.63 1.61
N ALA A 59 -5.60 0.66 0.72
CA ALA A 59 -6.46 -0.49 0.53
C ALA A 59 -6.63 -1.29 1.83
N ALA A 60 -5.56 -1.44 2.63
CA ALA A 60 -5.62 -2.07 3.95
C ALA A 60 -6.56 -1.32 4.91
N GLY A 61 -6.46 0.02 4.94
CA GLY A 61 -7.32 0.88 5.74
C GLY A 61 -8.80 0.73 5.37
N TRP A 62 -9.11 0.67 4.08
CA TRP A 62 -10.47 0.41 3.62
C TRP A 62 -10.93 -1.00 3.96
N ARG A 63 -10.09 -2.02 3.77
CA ARG A 63 -10.41 -3.42 4.11
C ARG A 63 -10.78 -3.55 5.58
N ARG A 64 -9.97 -2.94 6.45
CA ARG A 64 -10.23 -2.90 7.88
C ARG A 64 -11.54 -2.18 8.23
N LYS A 65 -11.88 -1.11 7.50
CA LYS A 65 -13.11 -0.33 7.73
C LYS A 65 -14.38 -1.10 7.35
N VAL A 66 -14.33 -1.91 6.29
CA VAL A 66 -15.48 -2.68 5.79
C VAL A 66 -15.51 -4.13 6.28
N MET A 67 -14.54 -4.50 7.12
CA MET A 67 -14.41 -5.84 7.68
C MET A 67 -15.59 -6.18 8.58
N ASP A 68 -16.23 -7.30 8.26
CA ASP A 68 -17.14 -8.05 9.15
C ASP A 68 -16.31 -9.03 9.99
N ASP A 69 -16.47 -8.98 11.31
CA ASP A 69 -15.73 -9.78 12.29
C ASP A 69 -16.15 -11.25 12.34
N THR A 70 -17.27 -11.59 11.70
CA THR A 70 -17.75 -12.96 11.56
C THR A 70 -17.24 -13.65 10.29
N ASN A 71 -16.53 -12.93 9.41
CA ASN A 71 -16.05 -13.43 8.13
C ASN A 71 -14.51 -13.45 8.06
N GLU A 72 -13.92 -14.62 8.33
CA GLU A 72 -12.47 -14.87 8.31
C GLU A 72 -11.80 -14.46 6.98
N ARG A 73 -12.51 -14.50 5.85
CA ARG A 73 -11.98 -14.10 4.55
C ARG A 73 -11.59 -12.63 4.49
N HIS A 74 -12.23 -11.78 5.29
CA HIS A 74 -11.85 -10.37 5.36
C HIS A 74 -10.52 -10.18 6.09
N GLU A 75 -10.23 -11.01 7.08
CA GLU A 75 -8.93 -11.01 7.76
C GLU A 75 -7.83 -11.50 6.82
N GLU A 76 -8.05 -12.61 6.11
CA GLU A 76 -7.11 -13.12 5.11
C GLU A 76 -6.79 -12.07 4.03
N ALA A 77 -7.82 -11.38 3.53
CA ALA A 77 -7.63 -10.37 2.51
C ALA A 77 -6.95 -9.10 3.05
N LEU A 78 -7.15 -8.75 4.32
CA LEU A 78 -6.39 -7.68 4.98
C LEU A 78 -4.92 -8.07 5.14
N GLN A 79 -4.65 -9.31 5.57
CA GLN A 79 -3.28 -9.83 5.69
C GLN A 79 -2.57 -9.84 4.33
N PHE A 80 -3.25 -10.26 3.26
CA PHE A 80 -2.73 -10.23 1.90
C PHE A 80 -2.24 -8.83 1.49
N VAL A 81 -3.08 -7.81 1.72
CA VAL A 81 -2.71 -6.42 1.41
C VAL A 81 -1.53 -5.94 2.27
N LEU A 82 -1.51 -6.29 3.56
CA LEU A 82 -0.40 -5.89 4.44
C LEU A 82 0.94 -6.54 4.05
N ARG A 83 0.93 -7.80 3.58
CA ARG A 83 2.12 -8.46 3.02
C ARG A 83 2.68 -7.69 1.83
N HIS A 84 1.82 -7.19 0.94
CA HIS A 84 2.25 -6.33 -0.17
C HIS A 84 2.84 -4.98 0.29
N VAL A 85 2.34 -4.40 1.38
CA VAL A 85 2.95 -3.18 1.97
C VAL A 85 4.36 -3.48 2.46
N GLU A 86 4.55 -4.57 3.20
CA GLU A 86 5.85 -4.98 3.73
C GLU A 86 6.84 -5.31 2.61
N TYR A 87 6.38 -6.03 1.60
CA TYR A 87 7.21 -6.40 0.45
C TYR A 87 7.68 -5.16 -0.31
N ASN A 88 6.77 -4.23 -0.63
CA ASN A 88 7.12 -2.98 -1.30
C ASN A 88 8.10 -2.13 -0.48
N ARG A 89 7.93 -2.07 0.85
CA ARG A 89 8.88 -1.39 1.74
C ARG A 89 10.27 -2.03 1.69
N ALA A 90 10.34 -3.36 1.70
CA ALA A 90 11.61 -4.07 1.59
C ALA A 90 12.31 -3.79 0.27
N LEU A 91 11.57 -3.76 -0.85
CA LEU A 91 12.09 -3.41 -2.17
C LEU A 91 12.62 -1.97 -2.23
N VAL A 92 11.90 -1.01 -1.62
CA VAL A 92 12.36 0.38 -1.50
C VAL A 92 13.66 0.46 -0.71
N GLU A 93 13.75 -0.22 0.43
CA GLU A 93 14.95 -0.21 1.27
C GLU A 93 16.14 -0.89 0.58
N TRP A 94 15.91 -2.00 -0.12
CA TRP A 94 16.90 -2.65 -0.95
C TRP A 94 17.45 -1.70 -2.04
N LYS A 95 16.55 -0.99 -2.74
CA LYS A 95 16.91 -0.01 -3.78
C LYS A 95 17.73 1.15 -3.20
N LYS A 96 17.31 1.70 -2.06
CA LYS A 96 18.00 2.81 -1.36
C LYS A 96 19.40 2.41 -0.92
N LYS A 97 19.55 1.22 -0.34
CA LYS A 97 20.84 0.71 0.14
C LYS A 97 21.76 0.24 -0.99
N LYS A 98 21.30 0.27 -2.25
CA LYS A 98 22.03 -0.22 -3.44
C LYS A 98 22.59 -1.62 -3.22
N LEU A 99 21.85 -2.46 -2.49
CA LEU A 99 22.31 -3.81 -2.18
C LEU A 99 22.39 -4.61 -3.48
N GLY A 100 23.38 -5.50 -3.56
CA GLY A 100 23.55 -6.36 -4.74
C GLY A 100 22.30 -7.20 -5.02
N ARG A 101 22.21 -7.72 -6.25
CA ARG A 101 21.07 -8.54 -6.71
C ARG A 101 20.76 -9.74 -5.81
N ASN A 102 21.77 -10.31 -5.16
CA ASN A 102 21.63 -11.45 -4.26
C ASN A 102 20.89 -11.12 -2.95
N ALA A 103 20.74 -9.84 -2.61
CA ALA A 103 20.01 -9.37 -1.44
C ALA A 103 18.63 -8.81 -1.81
N MET A 104 18.16 -9.03 -3.05
CA MET A 104 16.83 -8.60 -3.47
C MET A 104 15.76 -9.34 -2.65
N PRO A 105 14.79 -8.62 -2.05
CA PRO A 105 13.64 -9.25 -1.42
C PRO A 105 12.80 -10.02 -2.44
N TYR A 106 12.48 -11.27 -2.12
CA TYR A 106 11.59 -12.13 -2.92
C TYR A 106 10.17 -12.14 -2.31
N PRO A 107 9.11 -12.20 -3.13
CA PRO A 107 7.72 -12.21 -2.64
C PRO A 107 7.43 -13.29 -1.60
N GLU A 108 8.03 -14.47 -1.74
CA GLU A 108 7.80 -15.65 -0.90
C GLU A 108 8.19 -15.40 0.56
N LEU A 109 9.17 -14.51 0.80
CA LEU A 109 9.58 -14.10 2.15
C LEU A 109 8.47 -13.36 2.90
N PHE A 110 7.49 -12.84 2.18
CA PHE A 110 6.33 -12.12 2.70
C PHE A 110 5.04 -12.95 2.61
N GLY A 111 5.13 -14.23 2.23
CA GLY A 111 3.95 -15.07 2.02
C GLY A 111 3.09 -14.61 0.83
N LEU A 112 3.74 -14.10 -0.21
CA LEU A 112 3.19 -13.78 -1.53
C LEU A 112 3.84 -14.71 -2.57
N SER A 113 3.18 -14.93 -3.70
CA SER A 113 3.78 -15.62 -4.85
C SER A 113 4.25 -14.64 -5.94
N ASP A 114 5.20 -15.09 -6.76
CA ASP A 114 5.63 -14.35 -7.96
C ASP A 114 4.47 -14.01 -8.92
N THR A 115 3.39 -14.81 -8.95
CA THR A 115 2.21 -14.55 -9.80
C THR A 115 1.27 -13.49 -9.22
N GLU A 116 1.42 -13.17 -7.93
CA GLU A 116 0.62 -12.18 -7.21
C GLU A 116 1.30 -10.80 -7.16
N CYS A 117 2.54 -10.66 -7.67
CA CYS A 117 3.32 -9.41 -7.68
C CYS A 117 3.49 -8.79 -9.09
#